data_AF-B8HE38-F1
#
_entry.id   AF-B8HE38-F1
#
_cell.length_a   1.000
_cell.length_b   1.000
_cell.length_c   1.000
_cell.angle_alpha   90.00
_cell.angle_beta   90.00
_cell.angle_gamma   90.00
#
_symmetry.space_group_name_H-M   'P 1'
#
loop_
_entity.id
_entity.type
_entity.pdbx_description
1 polymer ?
#
loop_
_entity_poly.entity_id
_entity_poly.type
_entity_poly.pdbx_seq_one_letter_code
_entity_poly.pdbx_strand_id
1 'polypeptide(L)'
;MARQLAEAFPPGESLAEELETRHWSQSDFAQILGRPAQFVSEIIAGKKEITRESAAQIGAALDQPPQYWLNLQNAYLLWSQAQNVENRKELNDVRRRARMNDLAPVALLRKRNLITGDTLAEQEAQILELFQIRSLDETPKFLAAARRSNRNEEPTPTQKAWLACARKNAQRVKVAKYDKNKLRQLASELSRIVAEPEEFQSLPERFSAAGVRLVYIEAFPGSKLNGASFLLDDDPEQPVIALSGRGKRLDGVLFTLLHEVAHIVLGHVSPDQLFIDEGAGQADEPQEQEADRQAGEWQIPGGLPKPPNVIRKGWIQTAAQQAGVHPVVILGRLQIDKLLDWRTALAKGAPTVDSYLERWN
;
A
#
# COMPACT_ATOMS: atom_id res chain seq x y z
N MET A 1 21.10 21.10 5.20
CA MET A 1 21.99 20.54 4.17
C MET A 1 23.42 20.90 4.54
N ALA A 2 24.30 19.93 4.78
CA ALA A 2 25.72 20.22 4.96
C ALA A 2 26.27 20.82 3.66
N ARG A 3 27.00 21.93 3.77
CA ARG A 3 27.64 22.60 2.64
C ARG A 3 28.58 21.60 1.97
N GLN A 4 28.25 21.18 0.75
CA GLN A 4 29.10 20.27 -0.01
C GLN A 4 30.38 21.06 -0.35
N LEU A 5 31.51 20.64 0.20
CA LEU A 5 32.80 21.25 -0.11
C LEU A 5 33.09 21.00 -1.61
N ALA A 6 33.55 22.04 -2.32
CA ALA A 6 33.88 21.95 -3.74
C ALA A 6 35.02 20.93 -3.98
N GLU A 7 35.91 20.80 -2.99
CA GLU A 7 37.01 19.86 -2.94
C GLU A 7 37.24 19.50 -1.47
N ALA A 8 37.47 18.22 -1.18
CA ALA A 8 37.85 17.75 0.15
C ALA A 8 39.25 17.15 0.06
N PHE A 9 40.12 17.47 1.01
CA PHE A 9 41.51 17.02 1.02
C PHE A 9 41.67 15.80 1.94
N PRO A 10 42.54 14.85 1.60
CA PRO A 10 42.88 13.75 2.48
C PRO A 10 43.34 14.26 3.86
N PRO A 11 42.95 13.62 4.97
CA PRO A 11 43.38 14.04 6.31
C PRO A 11 44.91 13.97 6.48
N GLY A 12 45.59 13.18 5.64
CA GLY A 12 47.05 13.06 5.59
C GLY A 12 47.76 14.36 5.18
N GLU A 13 47.14 15.19 4.33
CA GLU A 13 47.70 16.49 3.93
C GLU A 13 47.63 17.47 5.09
N SER A 14 46.46 17.60 5.74
CA SER A 14 46.31 18.43 6.94
C SER A 14 47.21 17.95 8.09
N LEU A 15 47.44 16.64 8.20
CA LEU A 15 48.38 16.10 9.18
C LEU A 15 49.82 16.50 8.83
N ALA A 16 50.22 16.41 7.55
CA ALA A 16 51.56 16.80 7.12
C ALA A 16 51.85 18.29 7.34
N GLU A 17 50.88 19.17 7.02
CA GLU A 17 50.98 20.62 7.28
C GLU A 17 51.15 20.93 8.78
N GLU A 18 50.43 20.22 9.64
CA GLU A 18 50.48 20.41 11.09
C GLU A 18 51.83 19.96 11.69
N LEU A 19 52.42 18.90 11.13
CA LEU A 19 53.78 18.45 11.47
C LEU A 19 54.85 19.43 10.97
N GLU A 20 54.72 19.95 9.75
CA GLU A 20 55.64 20.93 9.18
C GLU A 20 55.67 22.23 9.99
N THR A 21 54.49 22.73 10.38
CA THR A 21 54.33 23.92 11.23
C THR A 21 55.03 23.79 12.58
N ARG A 22 55.13 22.56 13.12
CA ARG A 22 55.81 22.24 14.39
C ARG A 22 57.26 21.82 14.20
N HIS A 23 57.75 21.75 12.97
CA HIS A 23 59.06 21.22 12.60
C HIS A 23 59.28 19.77 13.09
N TRP A 24 58.24 18.94 13.09
CA TRP A 24 58.30 17.53 13.45
C TRP A 24 58.45 16.64 12.23
N SER A 25 59.37 15.68 12.26
CA SER A 25 59.39 14.62 11.24
C SER A 25 58.28 13.58 11.50
N GLN A 26 57.92 12.81 10.48
CA GLN A 26 56.98 11.68 10.66
C GLN A 26 57.49 10.66 11.70
N SER A 27 58.81 10.51 11.82
CA SER A 27 59.43 9.65 12.83
C SER A 27 59.25 10.21 14.23
N ASP A 28 59.45 11.52 14.41
CA ASP A 28 59.25 12.19 15.70
C ASP A 28 57.79 12.07 16.14
N PHE A 29 56.86 12.34 15.24
CA PHE A 29 55.43 12.20 15.52
C PHE A 29 55.05 10.76 15.85
N ALA A 30 55.59 9.77 15.14
CA ALA A 30 55.35 8.36 15.45
C ALA A 30 55.83 7.97 16.85
N GLN A 31 57.00 8.49 17.28
CA GLN A 31 57.50 8.31 18.64
C GLN A 31 56.58 8.95 19.69
N ILE A 32 56.09 10.18 19.43
CA ILE A 32 55.12 10.87 20.31
C ILE A 32 53.85 10.03 20.49
N LEU A 33 53.33 9.44 19.41
CA LEU A 33 52.13 8.58 19.46
C LEU A 33 52.39 7.19 20.05
N GLY A 34 53.65 6.79 20.24
CA GLY A 34 54.01 5.41 20.60
C GLY A 34 53.66 4.39 19.50
N ARG A 35 53.76 4.77 18.23
CA ARG A 35 53.40 3.96 17.05
C ARG A 35 54.62 3.78 16.12
N PRO A 36 54.66 2.74 15.26
CA PRO A 36 55.70 2.60 14.24
C PRO A 36 55.65 3.77 13.24
N ALA A 37 56.80 4.22 12.71
CA ALA A 37 56.86 5.28 11.70
C ALA A 37 56.00 4.98 10.45
N GLN A 38 55.89 3.70 10.10
CA GLN A 38 55.01 3.23 9.02
C GLN A 38 53.54 3.63 9.25
N PHE A 39 53.06 3.65 10.50
CA PHE A 39 51.69 4.03 10.82
C PHE A 39 51.39 5.48 10.37
N VAL A 40 52.27 6.42 10.72
CA VAL A 40 52.13 7.83 10.36
C VAL A 40 52.31 8.03 8.86
N SER A 41 53.31 7.37 8.27
CA SER A 41 53.57 7.42 6.83
C SER A 41 52.39 6.93 6.00
N GLU A 42 51.74 5.84 6.42
CA GLU A 42 50.56 5.29 5.74
C GLU A 42 49.34 6.21 5.86
N ILE A 43 49.16 6.92 6.98
CA ILE A 43 48.08 7.91 7.14
C ILE A 43 48.32 9.11 6.22
N ILE A 44 49.54 9.66 6.20
CA ILE A 44 49.89 10.81 5.34
C ILE A 44 49.73 10.43 3.87
N ALA A 45 50.15 9.22 3.48
CA ALA A 45 49.98 8.71 2.13
C ALA A 45 48.53 8.31 1.77
N GLY A 46 47.56 8.45 2.69
CA GLY A 46 46.16 8.07 2.47
C GLY A 46 45.92 6.56 2.35
N LYS A 47 46.90 5.73 2.71
CA LYS A 47 46.82 4.25 2.68
C LYS A 47 46.14 3.68 3.92
N LYS A 48 46.13 4.44 5.02
CA LYS A 48 45.55 4.03 6.29
C LYS A 48 44.57 5.05 6.80
N GLU A 49 43.38 4.58 7.14
CA GLU A 49 42.35 5.39 7.75
C GLU A 49 42.70 5.70 9.22
N ILE A 50 42.44 6.94 9.63
CA ILE A 50 42.38 7.41 10.99
C ILE A 50 41.16 6.76 11.66
N THR A 51 41.41 5.79 12.53
CA THR A 51 40.41 5.20 13.41
C THR A 51 40.12 6.10 14.61
N ARG A 52 39.03 5.82 15.35
CA ARG A 52 38.69 6.53 16.60
C ARG A 52 39.84 6.58 17.61
N GLU A 53 40.59 5.48 17.74
CA GLU A 53 41.74 5.38 18.63
C GLU A 53 42.87 6.30 18.17
N SER A 54 43.22 6.25 16.88
CA SER A 54 44.28 7.09 16.34
C SER A 54 43.92 8.57 16.31
N ALA A 55 42.65 8.92 16.07
CA ALA A 55 42.17 10.29 16.18
C ALA A 55 42.33 10.84 17.61
N ALA A 56 42.13 10.00 18.63
CA ALA A 56 42.36 10.39 20.02
C ALA A 56 43.84 10.65 20.30
N GLN A 57 44.73 9.79 19.80
CA GLN A 57 46.17 9.95 19.97
C GLN A 57 46.70 11.17 19.20
N ILE A 58 46.31 11.33 17.93
CA ILE A 58 46.68 12.47 17.08
C ILE A 58 46.14 13.78 17.70
N GLY A 59 44.89 13.76 18.17
CA GLY A 59 44.28 14.91 18.81
C GLY A 59 45.00 15.33 20.10
N ALA A 60 45.38 14.37 20.94
CA ALA A 60 46.16 14.63 22.15
C ALA A 60 47.57 15.17 21.85
N ALA A 61 48.17 14.76 20.73
CA ALA A 61 49.51 15.21 20.34
C ALA A 61 49.55 16.59 19.65
N LEU A 62 48.44 17.00 19.03
CA LEU A 62 48.36 18.21 18.19
C LEU A 62 47.42 19.28 18.76
N ASP A 63 46.92 19.09 19.99
CA ASP A 63 45.96 19.97 20.66
C ASP A 63 44.67 20.21 19.86
N GLN A 64 44.19 19.16 19.17
CA GLN A 64 42.97 19.18 18.38
C GLN A 64 41.94 18.15 18.90
N PRO A 65 40.63 18.45 18.86
CA PRO A 65 39.62 17.45 19.20
C PRO A 65 39.71 16.24 18.25
N PRO A 66 39.57 14.98 18.74
CA PRO A 66 39.59 13.79 17.88
C PRO A 66 38.56 13.83 16.75
N GLN A 67 37.42 14.48 16.99
CA GLN A 67 36.36 14.68 16.01
C GLN A 67 36.83 15.48 14.79
N TYR A 68 37.80 16.39 14.94
CA TYR A 68 38.35 17.17 13.83
C TYR A 68 38.93 16.25 12.75
N TRP A 69 39.83 15.34 13.14
CA TRP A 69 40.49 14.40 12.24
C TRP A 69 39.51 13.40 11.60
N LEU A 70 38.55 12.90 12.39
CA LEU A 70 37.50 12.02 11.87
C LEU A 70 36.59 12.74 10.87
N ASN A 71 36.25 14.01 11.14
CA ASN A 71 35.44 14.80 10.22
C ASN A 71 36.16 15.07 8.90
N LEU A 72 37.45 15.41 8.94
CA LEU A 72 38.27 15.59 7.73
C LEU A 72 38.31 14.32 6.90
N GLN A 73 38.60 13.18 7.54
CA GLN A 73 38.61 11.89 6.85
C GLN A 73 37.25 11.55 6.25
N ASN A 74 36.17 11.66 7.02
CA ASN A 74 34.84 11.32 6.55
C ASN A 74 34.41 12.23 5.40
N ALA A 75 34.72 13.53 5.46
CA ALA A 75 34.46 14.46 4.38
C ALA A 75 35.19 14.05 3.09
N TYR A 76 36.48 13.70 3.19
CA TYR A 76 37.27 13.24 2.06
C TYR A 76 36.76 11.91 1.47
N LEU A 77 36.51 10.91 2.32
CA LEU A 77 36.05 9.59 1.87
C LEU A 77 34.66 9.68 1.21
N LEU A 78 33.73 10.45 1.78
CA LEU A 78 32.41 10.68 1.18
C LEU A 78 32.51 11.44 -0.15
N TRP A 79 33.38 12.44 -0.23
CA TRP A 79 33.63 13.17 -1.48
C TRP A 79 34.21 12.25 -2.55
N SER A 80 35.27 11.48 -2.22
CA SER A 80 35.92 10.53 -3.12
C SER A 80 34.94 9.45 -3.60
N GLN A 81 34.15 8.90 -2.69
CA GLN A 81 33.09 7.94 -3.02
C GLN A 81 32.06 8.54 -3.98
N ALA A 82 31.69 9.82 -3.79
CA ALA A 82 30.75 10.52 -4.66
C ALA A 82 31.34 10.87 -6.04
N GLN A 83 32.66 10.92 -6.21
CA GLN A 83 33.30 11.11 -7.52
C GLN A 83 33.31 9.81 -8.35
N ASN A 84 33.33 8.65 -7.69
CA ASN A 84 33.31 7.36 -8.38
C ASN A 84 31.97 7.13 -9.11
N VAL A 85 32.05 6.90 -10.42
CA VAL A 85 30.90 6.72 -11.32
C VAL A 85 30.07 5.48 -10.94
N GLU A 86 30.72 4.38 -10.57
CA GLU A 86 30.06 3.12 -10.21
C GLU A 86 29.30 3.27 -8.89
N ASN A 87 29.94 3.85 -7.86
CA ASN A 87 29.28 4.15 -6.58
C ASN A 87 28.08 5.08 -6.76
N ARG A 88 28.19 6.11 -7.61
CA ARG A 88 27.04 6.99 -7.93
C ARG A 88 25.89 6.22 -8.55
N LYS A 89 26.18 5.30 -9.47
CA LYS A 89 25.17 4.45 -10.12
C LYS A 89 24.47 3.56 -9.08
N GLU A 90 25.24 2.90 -8.22
CA GLU A 90 24.68 2.06 -7.15
C GLU A 90 23.78 2.85 -6.19
N LEU A 91 24.23 4.03 -5.74
CA LEU A 91 23.45 4.92 -4.88
C LEU A 91 22.16 5.40 -5.55
N ASN A 92 22.21 5.70 -6.85
CA ASN A 92 21.02 6.05 -7.63
C ASN A 92 20.05 4.86 -7.72
N ASP A 93 20.55 3.65 -7.93
CA ASP A 93 19.72 2.46 -7.95
C ASP A 93 19.09 2.16 -6.58
N VAL A 94 19.79 2.43 -5.48
CA VAL A 94 19.22 2.36 -4.12
C VAL A 94 18.08 3.37 -3.95
N ARG A 95 18.29 4.63 -4.37
CA ARG A 95 17.24 5.68 -4.32
C ARG A 95 16.00 5.28 -5.14
N ARG A 96 16.20 4.75 -6.35
CA ARG A 96 15.12 4.25 -7.21
C ARG A 96 14.34 3.13 -6.54
N ARG A 97 15.02 2.13 -5.95
CA ARG A 97 14.36 1.06 -5.19
C ARG A 97 13.56 1.58 -3.99
N ALA A 98 14.10 2.54 -3.25
CA ALA A 98 13.38 3.16 -2.13
C ALA A 98 12.10 3.85 -2.62
N ARG A 99 12.21 4.70 -3.65
CA ARG A 99 11.07 5.41 -4.25
C ARG A 99 9.99 4.48 -4.80
N MET A 100 10.37 3.39 -5.45
CA MET A 100 9.41 2.39 -5.91
C MET A 100 8.68 1.74 -4.72
N ASN A 101 9.36 1.48 -3.60
CA ASN A 101 8.74 0.90 -2.40
C ASN A 101 7.85 1.88 -1.63
N ASP A 102 8.13 3.19 -1.71
CA ASP A 102 7.23 4.23 -1.17
C ASP A 102 5.87 4.25 -1.91
N LEU A 103 5.86 3.85 -3.19
CA LEU A 103 4.65 3.78 -4.02
C LEU A 103 3.95 2.41 -3.91
N ALA A 104 4.70 1.32 -3.94
CA ALA A 104 4.14 -0.03 -4.00
C ALA A 104 5.05 -1.10 -3.39
N PRO A 105 4.50 -2.19 -2.82
CA PRO A 105 5.28 -3.34 -2.37
C PRO A 105 5.82 -4.13 -3.58
N VAL A 106 6.95 -3.69 -4.14
CA VAL A 106 7.54 -4.23 -5.40
C VAL A 106 7.72 -5.75 -5.34
N ALA A 107 8.21 -6.27 -4.21
CA ALA A 107 8.41 -7.70 -4.02
C ALA A 107 7.09 -8.51 -4.09
N LEU A 108 6.00 -7.95 -3.54
CA LEU A 108 4.68 -8.57 -3.60
C LEU A 108 4.14 -8.56 -5.04
N LEU A 109 4.26 -7.42 -5.74
CA LEU A 109 3.82 -7.31 -7.12
C LEU A 109 4.54 -8.31 -8.03
N ARG A 110 5.85 -8.51 -7.85
CA ARG A 110 6.61 -9.54 -8.57
C ARG A 110 6.14 -10.95 -8.23
N LYS A 111 5.96 -11.25 -6.94
CA LYS A 111 5.48 -12.56 -6.50
C LYS A 111 4.10 -12.91 -7.07
N ARG A 112 3.25 -11.90 -7.29
CA ARG A 112 1.91 -12.02 -7.87
C ARG A 112 1.91 -11.93 -9.41
N ASN A 113 3.07 -11.82 -10.07
CA ASN A 113 3.22 -11.60 -11.51
C ASN A 113 2.50 -10.35 -12.05
N LEU A 114 2.27 -9.35 -11.19
CA LEU A 114 1.65 -8.08 -11.57
C LEU A 114 2.66 -7.13 -12.22
N ILE A 115 3.94 -7.31 -11.87
CA ILE A 115 5.10 -6.77 -12.58
C ILE A 115 6.07 -7.93 -12.82
N THR A 116 6.71 -7.94 -13.98
CA THR A 116 7.53 -9.04 -14.49
C THR A 116 8.96 -8.62 -14.83
N GLY A 117 9.30 -7.35 -14.70
CA GLY A 117 10.63 -6.83 -14.99
C GLY A 117 11.72 -7.50 -14.15
N ASP A 118 12.79 -7.91 -14.83
CA ASP A 118 13.98 -8.51 -14.23
C ASP A 118 15.02 -7.45 -13.87
N THR A 119 15.08 -6.38 -14.67
CA THR A 119 15.96 -5.24 -14.39
C THR A 119 15.24 -4.16 -13.58
N LEU A 120 16.02 -3.33 -12.88
CA LEU A 120 15.48 -2.18 -12.14
C LEU A 120 14.76 -1.19 -13.07
N ALA A 121 15.25 -1.00 -14.30
CA ALA A 121 14.63 -0.11 -15.27
C ALA A 121 13.27 -0.63 -15.76
N GLU A 122 13.15 -1.94 -16.00
CA GLU A 122 11.88 -2.57 -16.36
C GLU A 122 10.86 -2.50 -15.22
N GLN A 123 11.31 -2.79 -13.99
CA GLN A 123 10.45 -2.70 -12.80
C GLN A 123 9.92 -1.28 -12.60
N GLU A 124 10.78 -0.28 -12.75
CA GLU A 124 10.39 1.12 -12.67
C GLU A 124 9.38 1.46 -13.77
N ALA A 125 9.65 1.11 -15.03
CA ALA A 125 8.74 1.37 -16.14
C ALA A 125 7.33 0.77 -15.90
N GLN A 126 7.27 -0.46 -15.40
CA GLN A 126 6.01 -1.13 -15.08
C GLN A 126 5.27 -0.48 -13.89
N ILE A 127 6.00 0.03 -12.90
CA ILE A 127 5.40 0.80 -11.79
C ILE A 127 4.87 2.14 -12.31
N LEU A 128 5.64 2.87 -13.11
CA LEU A 128 5.20 4.13 -13.72
C LEU A 128 3.93 3.91 -14.56
N GLU A 129 3.87 2.83 -15.35
CA GLU A 129 2.69 2.43 -16.12
C GLU A 129 1.50 2.10 -15.21
N LEU A 130 1.70 1.27 -14.18
CA LEU A 130 0.64 0.86 -13.23
C LEU A 130 0.00 2.07 -12.54
N PHE A 131 0.83 3.01 -12.10
CA PHE A 131 0.38 4.24 -11.45
C PHE A 131 0.01 5.36 -12.43
N GLN A 132 0.28 5.20 -13.73
CA GLN A 132 0.10 6.22 -14.78
C GLN A 132 0.75 7.57 -14.45
N ILE A 133 2.01 7.49 -14.03
CA ILE A 133 2.85 8.65 -13.68
C ILE A 133 4.08 8.68 -14.58
N ARG A 134 4.67 9.86 -14.75
CA ARG A 134 5.83 10.05 -15.63
C ARG A 134 7.17 9.91 -14.90
N SER A 135 7.14 10.05 -13.57
CA SER A 135 8.32 9.85 -12.72
C SER A 135 7.90 9.36 -11.34
N LEU A 136 8.83 8.73 -10.60
CA LEU A 136 8.60 8.23 -9.24
C LEU A 136 8.36 9.34 -8.21
N ASP A 137 8.68 10.60 -8.52
CA ASP A 137 8.46 11.75 -7.63
C ASP A 137 7.06 12.38 -7.84
N GLU A 138 6.30 11.94 -8.83
CA GLU A 138 4.93 12.40 -9.09
C GLU A 138 3.93 11.68 -8.18
N THR A 139 2.98 12.43 -7.61
CA THR A 139 1.86 11.82 -6.88
C THR A 139 0.78 11.39 -7.88
N PRO A 140 0.39 10.11 -7.93
CA PRO A 140 -0.68 9.66 -8.82
C PRO A 140 -2.01 10.35 -8.52
N LYS A 141 -2.69 10.86 -9.55
CA LYS A 141 -3.94 11.62 -9.40
C LYS A 141 -5.03 10.86 -8.64
N PHE A 142 -5.23 9.59 -8.98
CA PHE A 142 -6.25 8.75 -8.34
C PHE A 142 -5.98 8.52 -6.83
N LEU A 143 -4.73 8.64 -6.38
CA LEU A 143 -4.37 8.58 -4.95
C LEU A 143 -4.54 9.91 -4.24
N ALA A 144 -4.53 11.03 -4.97
CA ALA A 144 -4.80 12.34 -4.40
C ALA A 144 -6.25 12.44 -3.90
N ALA A 145 -7.20 11.76 -4.55
CA ALA A 145 -8.57 11.61 -4.09
C ALA A 145 -8.67 10.75 -2.81
N ALA A 146 -7.96 9.62 -2.75
CA ALA A 146 -7.92 8.75 -1.56
C ALA A 146 -7.36 9.46 -0.31
N ARG A 147 -6.35 10.33 -0.48
CA ARG A 147 -5.79 11.16 0.62
C ARG A 147 -6.76 12.21 1.17
N ARG A 148 -7.77 12.63 0.40
CA ARG A 148 -8.72 13.67 0.81
C ARG A 148 -9.94 13.12 1.54
N SER A 149 -10.30 11.86 1.26
CA SER A 149 -11.38 11.14 1.95
C SER A 149 -10.97 10.71 3.36
N ASN A 150 -9.79 10.10 3.54
CA ASN A 150 -9.32 9.68 4.86
C ASN A 150 -8.54 10.81 5.55
N ARG A 151 -9.19 11.58 6.43
CA ARG A 151 -8.57 12.66 7.22
C ARG A 151 -7.59 12.14 8.27
N ASN A 152 -6.38 11.76 7.82
CA ASN A 152 -5.04 11.99 8.44
C ASN A 152 -4.05 10.83 8.21
N GLU A 153 -4.47 9.69 7.67
CA GLU A 153 -3.56 8.59 7.33
C GLU A 153 -3.43 8.43 5.83
N GLU A 154 -2.20 8.59 5.34
CA GLU A 154 -1.89 8.35 3.93
C GLU A 154 -2.04 6.85 3.63
N PRO A 155 -2.74 6.47 2.53
CA PRO A 155 -2.84 5.06 2.16
C PRO A 155 -1.47 4.41 2.09
N THR A 156 -1.36 3.22 2.68
CA THR A 156 -0.11 2.45 2.68
C THR A 156 0.30 2.09 1.25
N PRO A 157 1.60 1.87 0.97
CA PRO A 157 2.06 1.43 -0.36
C PRO A 157 1.29 0.20 -0.86
N THR A 158 0.92 -0.71 0.03
CA THR A 158 0.12 -1.89 -0.28
C THR A 158 -1.28 -1.54 -0.77
N GLN A 159 -1.98 -0.62 -0.10
CA GLN A 159 -3.31 -0.15 -0.53
C GLN A 159 -3.23 0.63 -1.84
N LYS A 160 -2.23 1.51 -1.97
CA LYS A 160 -1.96 2.27 -3.21
C LYS A 160 -1.81 1.33 -4.42
N ALA A 161 -0.99 0.30 -4.27
CA ALA A 161 -0.76 -0.67 -5.33
C ALA A 161 -1.99 -1.52 -5.65
N TRP A 162 -2.76 -1.93 -4.63
CA TRP A 162 -4.01 -2.67 -4.83
C TRP A 162 -5.03 -1.85 -5.64
N LEU A 163 -5.22 -0.57 -5.29
CA LEU A 163 -6.07 0.36 -6.03
C LEU A 163 -5.57 0.59 -7.46
N ALA A 164 -4.25 0.71 -7.65
CA ALA A 164 -3.66 0.84 -8.98
C ALA A 164 -3.95 -0.38 -9.86
N CYS A 165 -3.86 -1.58 -9.30
CA CYS A 165 -4.22 -2.84 -9.98
C CYS A 165 -5.71 -2.89 -10.31
N ALA A 166 -6.58 -2.50 -9.37
CA ALA A 166 -8.02 -2.43 -9.58
C ALA A 166 -8.37 -1.49 -10.74
N ARG A 167 -7.78 -0.30 -10.77
CA ARG A 167 -7.93 0.67 -11.86
C ARG A 167 -7.45 0.09 -13.20
N LYS A 168 -6.26 -0.51 -13.24
CA LYS A 168 -5.70 -1.10 -14.46
C LYS A 168 -6.59 -2.22 -15.01
N ASN A 169 -7.17 -3.05 -14.14
CA ASN A 169 -8.13 -4.09 -14.56
C ASN A 169 -9.44 -3.47 -15.05
N ALA A 170 -9.97 -2.45 -14.37
CA ALA A 170 -11.18 -1.76 -14.77
C ALA A 170 -11.08 -1.14 -16.18
N GLN A 171 -9.91 -0.60 -16.56
CA GLN A 171 -9.67 -0.06 -17.92
C GLN A 171 -9.89 -1.08 -19.04
N ARG A 172 -9.80 -2.39 -18.75
CA ARG A 172 -10.00 -3.47 -19.72
C ARG A 172 -11.46 -3.87 -19.87
N VAL A 173 -12.29 -3.54 -18.88
CA VAL A 173 -13.71 -3.92 -18.85
C VAL A 173 -14.52 -2.91 -19.66
N LYS A 174 -15.23 -3.43 -20.68
CA LYS A 174 -16.19 -2.66 -21.46
C LYS A 174 -17.57 -2.76 -20.82
N VAL A 175 -18.23 -1.62 -20.66
CA VAL A 175 -19.55 -1.52 -20.03
C VAL A 175 -20.50 -0.70 -20.89
N ALA A 176 -21.79 -0.82 -20.64
CA ALA A 176 -22.82 0.03 -21.23
C ALA A 176 -22.72 1.47 -20.68
N LYS A 177 -23.55 2.38 -21.20
CA LYS A 177 -23.69 3.70 -20.59
C LYS A 177 -24.19 3.58 -19.15
N TYR A 178 -23.59 4.34 -18.23
CA TYR A 178 -23.98 4.33 -16.83
C TYR A 178 -25.45 4.74 -16.65
N ASP A 179 -26.17 3.93 -15.88
CA ASP A 179 -27.56 4.17 -15.52
C ASP A 179 -27.74 3.89 -14.02
N LYS A 180 -27.81 4.99 -13.26
CA LYS A 180 -27.99 4.98 -11.81
C LYS A 180 -29.25 4.23 -11.37
N ASN A 181 -30.34 4.31 -12.14
CA ASN A 181 -31.59 3.64 -11.80
C ASN A 181 -31.48 2.13 -12.02
N LYS A 182 -30.83 1.69 -13.11
CA LYS A 182 -30.53 0.27 -13.32
C LYS A 182 -29.61 -0.29 -12.24
N LEU A 183 -28.59 0.48 -11.83
CA LEU A 183 -27.71 0.06 -10.73
C LEU A 183 -28.51 -0.10 -9.43
N ARG A 184 -29.36 0.87 -9.09
CA ARG A 184 -30.20 0.81 -7.89
C ARG A 184 -31.16 -0.37 -7.92
N GLN A 185 -31.77 -0.66 -9.08
CA GLN A 185 -32.63 -1.82 -9.26
C GLN A 185 -31.83 -3.11 -9.06
N LEU A 186 -30.67 -3.24 -9.72
CA LEU A 186 -29.79 -4.40 -9.58
C LEU A 186 -29.39 -4.64 -8.11
N ALA A 187 -29.05 -3.58 -7.38
CA ALA A 187 -28.72 -3.65 -5.96
C ALA A 187 -29.86 -4.24 -5.12
N SER A 188 -31.10 -3.82 -5.38
CA SER A 188 -32.28 -4.31 -4.66
C SER A 188 -32.63 -5.78 -4.93
N GLU A 189 -32.17 -6.32 -6.06
CA GLU A 189 -32.39 -7.70 -6.48
C GLU A 189 -31.18 -8.61 -6.16
N LEU A 190 -30.01 -8.03 -5.87
CA LEU A 190 -28.73 -8.72 -5.81
C LEU A 190 -28.73 -9.88 -4.81
N SER A 191 -29.25 -9.66 -3.59
CA SER A 191 -29.32 -10.67 -2.54
C SER A 191 -30.19 -11.87 -2.91
N ARG A 192 -31.18 -11.67 -3.81
CA ARG A 192 -32.01 -12.74 -4.35
C ARG A 192 -31.29 -13.47 -5.48
N ILE A 193 -30.57 -12.74 -6.34
CA ILE A 193 -29.78 -13.33 -7.43
C ILE A 193 -28.73 -14.28 -6.86
N VAL A 194 -27.97 -13.84 -5.85
CA VAL A 194 -26.92 -14.66 -5.22
C VAL A 194 -27.46 -15.53 -4.08
N ALA A 195 -28.77 -15.75 -4.02
CA ALA A 195 -29.35 -16.75 -3.13
C ALA A 195 -28.78 -18.14 -3.46
N GLU A 196 -28.49 -18.39 -4.74
CA GLU A 196 -27.65 -19.49 -5.19
C GLU A 196 -26.20 -18.98 -5.33
N PRO A 197 -25.22 -19.53 -4.57
CA PRO A 197 -23.85 -19.02 -4.59
C PRO A 197 -23.17 -19.02 -5.96
N GLU A 198 -23.51 -19.93 -6.88
CA GLU A 198 -22.91 -19.97 -8.22
C GLU A 198 -23.21 -18.72 -9.04
N GLU A 199 -24.35 -18.05 -8.82
CA GLU A 199 -24.75 -16.85 -9.54
C GLU A 199 -23.81 -15.67 -9.29
N PHE A 200 -22.96 -15.74 -8.26
CA PHE A 200 -21.92 -14.74 -7.99
C PHE A 200 -20.96 -14.57 -9.17
N GLN A 201 -20.76 -15.61 -9.99
CA GLN A 201 -19.91 -15.52 -11.19
C GLN A 201 -20.50 -14.60 -12.29
N SER A 202 -21.82 -14.38 -12.29
CA SER A 202 -22.52 -13.60 -13.33
C SER A 202 -22.54 -12.09 -13.06
N LEU A 203 -22.10 -11.66 -11.87
CA LEU A 203 -22.23 -10.26 -11.44
C LEU A 203 -21.49 -9.27 -12.35
N PRO A 204 -20.27 -9.53 -12.86
CA PRO A 204 -19.60 -8.58 -13.74
C PRO A 204 -20.41 -8.22 -14.98
N GLU A 205 -21.08 -9.17 -15.62
CA GLU A 205 -21.95 -8.92 -16.78
C GLU A 205 -23.17 -8.07 -16.40
N ARG A 206 -23.82 -8.36 -15.28
CA ARG A 206 -24.99 -7.61 -14.79
C ARG A 206 -24.63 -6.16 -14.45
N PHE A 207 -23.50 -5.94 -13.78
CA PHE A 207 -22.98 -4.61 -13.47
C PHE A 207 -22.56 -3.86 -14.74
N SER A 208 -21.94 -4.56 -15.70
CA SER A 208 -21.57 -3.98 -17.00
C SER A 208 -22.79 -3.48 -17.78
N ALA A 209 -23.92 -4.18 -17.71
CA ALA A 209 -25.18 -3.74 -18.32
C ALA A 209 -25.79 -2.48 -17.68
N ALA A 210 -25.46 -2.19 -16.41
CA ALA A 210 -25.79 -0.95 -15.72
C ALA A 210 -24.72 0.15 -15.91
N GLY A 211 -23.66 -0.15 -16.67
CA GLY A 211 -22.54 0.77 -16.92
C GLY A 211 -21.55 0.89 -15.76
N VAL A 212 -21.48 -0.10 -14.87
CA VAL A 212 -20.53 -0.15 -13.74
C VAL A 212 -19.49 -1.23 -13.99
N ARG A 213 -18.22 -0.89 -13.81
CA ARG A 213 -17.12 -1.86 -13.90
C ARG A 213 -16.93 -2.54 -12.56
N LEU A 214 -17.27 -3.82 -12.49
CA LEU A 214 -17.01 -4.64 -11.31
C LEU A 214 -15.76 -5.48 -11.53
N VAL A 215 -14.75 -5.30 -10.68
CA VAL A 215 -13.46 -6.01 -10.79
C VAL A 215 -13.08 -6.67 -9.47
N TYR A 216 -12.30 -7.75 -9.56
CA TYR A 216 -11.75 -8.46 -8.42
C TYR A 216 -10.23 -8.40 -8.42
N ILE A 217 -9.63 -7.94 -7.32
CA ILE A 217 -8.20 -8.04 -7.07
C ILE A 217 -8.04 -8.72 -5.71
N GLU A 218 -7.46 -9.91 -5.65
CA GLU A 218 -7.25 -10.61 -4.38
C GLU A 218 -6.53 -9.70 -3.37
N ALA A 219 -7.05 -9.66 -2.13
CA ALA A 219 -6.52 -8.83 -1.06
C ALA A 219 -4.99 -9.00 -0.90
N PHE A 220 -4.27 -7.88 -0.91
CA PHE A 220 -2.85 -7.90 -0.61
C PHE A 220 -2.64 -8.11 0.90
N PRO A 221 -1.63 -8.92 1.31
CA PRO A 221 -1.34 -9.14 2.73
C PRO A 221 -1.16 -7.82 3.49
N GLY A 222 -1.88 -7.66 4.59
CA GLY A 222 -1.82 -6.45 5.43
C GLY A 222 -2.56 -5.22 4.90
N SER A 223 -3.15 -5.27 3.70
CA SER A 223 -3.91 -4.15 3.12
C SER A 223 -5.18 -3.80 3.89
N LYS A 224 -5.77 -4.81 4.55
CA LYS A 224 -7.07 -4.74 5.24
C LYS A 224 -8.25 -4.27 4.38
N LEU A 225 -8.08 -4.18 3.05
CA LEU A 225 -9.14 -3.76 2.15
C LEU A 225 -10.21 -4.85 2.01
N ASN A 226 -11.49 -4.46 2.07
CA ASN A 226 -12.63 -5.30 1.69
C ASN A 226 -13.09 -4.94 0.27
N GLY A 227 -13.21 -3.64 -0.01
CA GLY A 227 -13.67 -3.11 -1.28
C GLY A 227 -13.21 -1.66 -1.49
N ALA A 228 -13.47 -1.15 -2.69
CA ALA A 228 -13.35 0.26 -3.01
C ALA A 228 -14.29 0.65 -4.15
N SER A 229 -14.76 1.89 -4.13
CA SER A 229 -15.52 2.52 -5.21
C SER A 229 -14.89 3.84 -5.63
N PHE A 230 -14.74 4.03 -6.94
CA PHE A 230 -14.09 5.19 -7.54
C PHE A 230 -14.56 5.43 -8.98
N LEU A 231 -14.22 6.60 -9.53
CA LEU A 231 -14.48 6.93 -10.93
C LEU A 231 -13.24 6.64 -11.78
N LEU A 232 -13.43 5.97 -12.92
CA LEU A 232 -12.34 5.77 -13.86
C LEU A 232 -12.06 7.07 -14.61
N ASP A 233 -10.78 7.46 -14.65
CA ASP A 233 -10.32 8.68 -15.33
C ASP A 233 -11.07 9.96 -14.90
N ASP A 234 -11.52 9.99 -13.63
CA ASP A 234 -12.27 11.10 -13.03
C ASP A 234 -13.62 11.39 -13.73
N ASP A 235 -14.16 10.42 -14.48
CA ASP A 235 -15.41 10.54 -15.24
C ASP A 235 -16.62 10.00 -14.43
N PRO A 236 -17.60 10.85 -14.05
CA PRO A 236 -18.80 10.43 -13.32
C PRO A 236 -19.67 9.38 -14.04
N GLU A 237 -19.53 9.23 -15.36
CA GLU A 237 -20.22 8.20 -16.15
C GLU A 237 -19.45 6.87 -16.16
N GLN A 238 -18.31 6.76 -15.46
CA GLN A 238 -17.47 5.56 -15.44
C GLN A 238 -17.18 5.05 -14.02
N PRO A 239 -18.22 4.69 -13.23
CA PRO A 239 -18.02 4.13 -11.91
C PRO A 239 -17.36 2.75 -11.95
N VAL A 240 -16.49 2.52 -10.98
CA VAL A 240 -15.77 1.27 -10.74
C VAL A 240 -16.05 0.81 -9.32
N ILE A 241 -16.29 -0.48 -9.18
CA ILE A 241 -16.32 -1.20 -7.90
C ILE A 241 -15.23 -2.26 -7.95
N ALA A 242 -14.36 -2.26 -6.96
CA ALA A 242 -13.32 -3.26 -6.79
C ALA A 242 -13.55 -4.05 -5.51
N LEU A 243 -13.54 -5.38 -5.59
CA LEU A 243 -13.64 -6.26 -4.42
C LEU A 243 -12.31 -6.95 -4.15
N SER A 244 -11.97 -7.10 -2.87
CA SER A 244 -10.76 -7.81 -2.45
C SER A 244 -10.97 -9.30 -2.17
N GLY A 245 -12.23 -9.71 -1.98
CA GLY A 245 -12.61 -11.05 -1.54
C GLY A 245 -12.21 -11.39 -0.10
N ARG A 246 -11.75 -10.40 0.69
CA ARG A 246 -11.40 -10.59 2.10
C ARG A 246 -12.57 -11.18 2.87
N GLY A 247 -12.28 -12.12 3.78
CA GLY A 247 -13.30 -12.85 4.55
C GLY A 247 -13.99 -13.97 3.78
N LYS A 248 -14.05 -13.89 2.43
CA LYS A 248 -14.42 -14.94 1.47
C LYS A 248 -15.85 -15.47 1.55
N ARG A 249 -16.50 -15.37 2.71
CA ARG A 249 -17.86 -15.84 2.97
C ARG A 249 -18.86 -14.97 2.20
N LEU A 250 -19.85 -15.62 1.58
CA LEU A 250 -20.78 -14.98 0.66
C LEU A 250 -21.47 -13.74 1.25
N ASP A 251 -21.95 -13.81 2.49
CA ASP A 251 -22.63 -12.70 3.17
C ASP A 251 -21.73 -11.48 3.37
N GLY A 252 -20.47 -11.69 3.74
CA GLY A 252 -19.50 -10.61 3.95
C GLY A 252 -19.14 -9.93 2.65
N VAL A 253 -18.79 -10.70 1.62
CA VAL A 253 -18.42 -10.15 0.31
C VAL A 253 -19.64 -9.47 -0.37
N LEU A 254 -20.84 -10.05 -0.21
CA LEU A 254 -22.08 -9.43 -0.68
C LEU A 254 -22.35 -8.10 0.03
N PHE A 255 -22.14 -8.03 1.35
CA PHE A 255 -22.32 -6.78 2.09
C PHE A 255 -21.38 -5.69 1.57
N THR A 256 -20.08 -5.99 1.43
CA THR A 256 -19.11 -5.05 0.87
C THR A 256 -19.52 -4.61 -0.53
N LEU A 257 -19.94 -5.52 -1.42
CA LEU A 257 -20.42 -5.14 -2.75
C LEU A 257 -21.62 -4.18 -2.68
N LEU A 258 -22.62 -4.46 -1.85
CA LEU A 258 -23.78 -3.60 -1.68
C LEU A 258 -23.41 -2.23 -1.07
N HIS A 259 -22.45 -2.21 -0.14
CA HIS A 259 -21.89 -0.99 0.46
C HIS A 259 -21.22 -0.12 -0.61
N GLU A 260 -20.37 -0.68 -1.47
CA GLU A 260 -19.77 0.07 -2.58
C GLU A 260 -20.80 0.58 -3.60
N VAL A 261 -21.85 -0.21 -3.87
CA VAL A 261 -22.98 0.25 -4.68
C VAL A 261 -23.70 1.41 -4.02
N ALA A 262 -23.86 1.39 -2.70
CA ALA A 262 -24.51 2.45 -1.96
C ALA A 262 -23.73 3.77 -2.10
N HIS A 263 -22.40 3.76 -1.97
CA HIS A 263 -21.58 4.96 -2.20
C HIS A 263 -21.83 5.58 -3.58
N ILE A 264 -21.90 4.77 -4.63
CA ILE A 264 -22.17 5.26 -6.00
C ILE A 264 -23.60 5.80 -6.12
N VAL A 265 -24.61 5.05 -5.64
CA VAL A 265 -26.02 5.44 -5.75
C VAL A 265 -26.37 6.65 -4.88
N LEU A 266 -25.72 6.83 -3.74
CA LEU A 266 -25.91 7.98 -2.86
C LEU A 266 -25.12 9.21 -3.33
N GLY A 267 -24.22 9.04 -4.30
CA GLY A 267 -23.40 10.12 -4.85
C GLY A 267 -22.25 10.53 -3.93
N HIS A 268 -21.76 9.59 -3.12
CA HIS A 268 -20.58 9.81 -2.29
C HIS A 268 -19.32 9.87 -3.16
N VAL A 269 -19.20 8.98 -4.15
CA VAL A 269 -18.04 8.89 -5.04
C VAL A 269 -17.93 10.11 -5.95
N SER A 270 -16.78 10.78 -5.94
CA SER A 270 -16.50 11.94 -6.79
C SER A 270 -15.04 11.94 -7.29
N PRO A 271 -14.67 12.77 -8.28
CA PRO A 271 -13.27 12.87 -8.75
C PRO A 271 -12.25 13.16 -7.64
N ASP A 272 -12.69 13.86 -6.59
CA ASP A 272 -11.85 14.25 -5.46
C ASP A 272 -12.02 13.35 -4.23
N GLN A 273 -12.95 12.37 -4.27
CA GLN A 273 -13.24 11.45 -3.15
C GLN A 273 -13.33 10.00 -3.61
N LEU A 274 -12.39 9.19 -3.12
CA LEU A 274 -12.38 7.73 -3.24
C LEU A 274 -12.77 7.11 -1.89
N PHE A 275 -13.57 6.05 -1.91
CA PHE A 275 -13.96 5.31 -0.69
C PHE A 275 -13.21 3.98 -0.62
N ILE A 276 -12.68 3.69 0.56
CA ILE A 276 -11.89 2.50 0.85
C ILE A 276 -12.50 1.83 2.08
N ASP A 277 -13.22 0.73 1.89
CA ASP A 277 -13.70 -0.08 3.02
C ASP A 277 -12.53 -0.88 3.62
N GLU A 278 -12.00 -0.39 4.74
CA GLU A 278 -10.99 -1.05 5.58
C GLU A 278 -11.61 -1.90 6.72
N GLY A 279 -12.93 -1.89 6.86
CA GLY A 279 -13.72 -2.47 7.95
C GLY A 279 -14.11 -1.47 9.04
N ALA A 280 -14.36 -1.99 10.26
CA ALA A 280 -15.04 -1.33 11.38
C ALA A 280 -14.40 -0.04 11.97
N GLY A 281 -13.38 0.54 11.33
CA GLY A 281 -12.67 1.74 11.79
C GLY A 281 -13.23 3.07 11.28
N GLN A 282 -14.11 3.07 10.27
CA GLN A 282 -14.63 4.29 9.60
C GLN A 282 -16.13 4.55 9.86
N ALA A 283 -16.80 3.72 10.67
CA ALA A 283 -18.26 3.74 10.87
C ALA A 283 -18.84 5.03 11.51
N ASP A 284 -18.00 5.98 11.93
CA ASP A 284 -18.45 7.23 12.54
C ASP A 284 -18.67 8.36 11.51
N GLU A 285 -18.34 8.16 10.23
CA GLU A 285 -18.62 9.14 9.19
C GLU A 285 -20.07 9.06 8.68
N PRO A 286 -20.76 10.20 8.45
CA PRO A 286 -22.14 10.19 7.98
C PRO A 286 -22.36 9.45 6.66
N GLN A 287 -21.39 9.54 5.74
CA GLN A 287 -21.46 8.86 4.44
C GLN A 287 -21.32 7.33 4.58
N GLU A 288 -20.43 6.86 5.45
CA GLU A 288 -20.26 5.44 5.78
C GLU A 288 -21.52 4.87 6.44
N GLN A 289 -22.11 5.60 7.41
CA GLN A 289 -23.37 5.18 8.06
C GLN A 289 -24.54 5.12 7.08
N GLU A 290 -24.61 6.06 6.15
CA GLU A 290 -25.63 6.09 5.12
C GLU A 290 -25.47 4.90 4.16
N ALA A 291 -24.24 4.62 3.73
CA ALA A 291 -23.91 3.50 2.86
C ALA A 291 -24.20 2.16 3.54
N ASP A 292 -23.80 1.98 4.81
CA ASP A 292 -24.06 0.79 5.61
C ASP A 292 -25.56 0.52 5.78
N ARG A 293 -26.34 1.58 6.06
CA ARG A 293 -27.79 1.46 6.20
C ARG A 293 -28.43 1.01 4.89
N GLN A 294 -28.08 1.67 3.78
CA GLN A 294 -28.62 1.33 2.47
C GLN A 294 -28.21 -0.08 2.01
N ALA A 295 -26.97 -0.48 2.27
CA ALA A 295 -26.47 -1.83 2.00
C ALA A 295 -27.19 -2.88 2.85
N GLY A 296 -27.45 -2.60 4.12
CA GLY A 296 -28.21 -3.47 5.01
C GLY A 296 -29.65 -3.69 4.54
N GLU A 297 -30.31 -2.63 4.07
CA GLU A 297 -31.65 -2.70 3.48
C GLU A 297 -31.70 -3.56 2.21
N TRP A 298 -30.71 -3.45 1.34
CA TRP A 298 -30.60 -4.30 0.14
C TRP A 298 -30.18 -5.74 0.46
N GLN A 299 -29.34 -5.92 1.48
CA GLN A 299 -28.83 -7.23 1.87
C GLN A 299 -29.95 -8.13 2.41
N ILE A 300 -30.86 -7.57 3.22
CA ILE A 300 -32.03 -8.28 3.74
C ILE A 300 -33.27 -7.41 3.47
N PRO A 301 -33.91 -7.58 2.30
CA PRO A 301 -35.12 -6.83 1.96
C PRO A 301 -36.22 -7.06 3.01
N GLY A 302 -36.74 -5.98 3.59
CA GLY A 302 -37.74 -6.04 4.68
C GLY A 302 -37.13 -6.17 6.09
N GLY A 303 -35.80 -6.21 6.19
CA GLY A 303 -35.07 -6.27 7.46
C GLY A 303 -34.99 -7.68 8.06
N LEU A 304 -34.15 -7.83 9.08
CA LEU A 304 -34.03 -9.09 9.81
C LEU A 304 -35.33 -9.37 10.60
N PRO A 305 -36.01 -10.50 10.38
CA PRO A 305 -37.16 -10.88 11.19
C PRO A 305 -36.75 -11.04 12.66
N LYS A 306 -37.65 -10.68 13.59
CA LYS A 306 -37.36 -10.78 15.03
C LYS A 306 -36.97 -12.21 15.40
N PRO A 307 -35.73 -12.44 15.91
CA PRO A 307 -35.27 -13.77 16.21
C PRO A 307 -35.93 -14.33 17.49
N PRO A 308 -36.14 -15.66 17.56
CA PRO A 308 -36.56 -16.32 18.79
C PRO A 308 -35.42 -16.33 19.82
N ASN A 309 -35.75 -16.57 21.09
CA ASN A 309 -34.74 -16.68 22.17
C ASN A 309 -33.67 -17.74 21.89
N VAL A 310 -34.04 -18.82 21.19
CA VAL A 310 -33.09 -19.87 20.79
C VAL A 310 -33.11 -20.00 19.28
N ILE A 311 -32.06 -19.48 18.65
CA ILE A 311 -31.88 -19.51 17.20
C ILE A 311 -31.37 -20.89 16.78
N ARG A 312 -32.08 -21.52 15.84
CA ARG A 312 -31.74 -22.83 15.27
C ARG A 312 -31.66 -22.74 13.76
N LYS A 313 -30.97 -23.71 13.14
CA LYS A 313 -30.81 -23.79 11.68
C LYS A 313 -32.13 -23.68 10.92
N GLY A 314 -33.18 -24.37 11.38
CA GLY A 314 -34.50 -24.33 10.73
C GLY A 314 -35.11 -22.93 10.70
N TRP A 315 -34.98 -22.15 11.78
CA TRP A 315 -35.46 -20.77 11.80
C TRP A 315 -34.68 -19.88 10.81
N ILE A 316 -33.36 -20.01 10.76
CA ILE A 316 -32.52 -19.28 9.80
C ILE A 316 -32.96 -19.59 8.36
N GLN A 317 -33.23 -20.85 8.05
CA GLN A 317 -33.71 -21.27 6.72
C GLN A 317 -35.07 -20.65 6.38
N THR A 318 -36.03 -20.67 7.32
CA THR A 318 -37.35 -20.05 7.11
C THR A 318 -37.24 -18.54 6.94
N ALA A 319 -36.45 -17.86 7.78
CA ALA A 319 -36.24 -16.41 7.68
C ALA A 319 -35.58 -16.03 6.34
N ALA A 320 -34.59 -16.81 5.90
CA ALA A 320 -33.91 -16.60 4.62
C ALA A 320 -34.86 -16.81 3.43
N GLN A 321 -35.70 -17.85 3.47
CA GLN A 321 -36.71 -18.10 2.44
C GLN A 321 -37.75 -16.97 2.37
N GLN A 322 -38.20 -16.45 3.50
CA GLN A 322 -39.14 -15.32 3.56
C GLN A 322 -38.55 -14.03 2.98
N ALA A 323 -37.27 -13.76 3.26
CA ALA A 323 -36.55 -12.61 2.71
C ALA A 323 -36.08 -12.81 1.25
N GLY A 324 -36.07 -14.07 0.77
CA GLY A 324 -35.58 -14.45 -0.55
C GLY A 324 -34.05 -14.38 -0.67
N VAL A 325 -33.31 -14.67 0.41
CA VAL A 325 -31.84 -14.58 0.44
C VAL A 325 -31.21 -15.92 0.84
N HIS A 326 -29.92 -16.11 0.60
CA HIS A 326 -29.22 -17.31 1.09
C HIS A 326 -29.18 -17.33 2.63
N PRO A 327 -29.34 -18.49 3.30
CA PRO A 327 -29.31 -18.61 4.78
C PRO A 327 -28.08 -18.01 5.46
N VAL A 328 -26.94 -17.99 4.77
CA VAL A 328 -25.69 -17.40 5.30
C VAL A 328 -25.81 -15.89 5.53
N VAL A 329 -26.66 -15.19 4.77
CA VAL A 329 -26.89 -13.75 4.92
C VAL A 329 -27.60 -13.45 6.24
N ILE A 330 -28.65 -14.21 6.56
CA ILE A 330 -29.33 -14.12 7.86
C ILE A 330 -28.37 -14.47 9.00
N LEU A 331 -27.60 -15.56 8.85
CA LEU A 331 -26.60 -15.96 9.82
C LEU A 331 -25.56 -14.85 10.06
N GLY A 332 -25.04 -14.25 8.99
CA GLY A 332 -24.06 -13.17 9.05
C GLY A 332 -24.58 -11.95 9.80
N ARG A 333 -25.80 -11.52 9.51
CA ARG A 333 -26.44 -10.41 10.22
C ARG A 333 -26.59 -10.70 11.72
N LEU A 334 -27.04 -11.91 12.10
CA LEU A 334 -27.13 -12.29 13.52
C LEU A 334 -25.78 -12.27 14.24
N GLN A 335 -24.69 -12.59 13.54
CA GLN A 335 -23.33 -12.55 14.11
C GLN A 335 -22.83 -11.12 14.29
N ILE A 336 -23.13 -10.23 13.33
CA ILE A 336 -22.82 -8.80 13.42
C ILE A 336 -23.62 -8.15 14.57
N ASP A 337 -24.90 -8.48 14.68
CA ASP A 337 -25.80 -7.97 15.73
C ASP A 337 -25.52 -8.60 17.12
N LYS A 338 -24.47 -9.43 17.23
CA LYS A 338 -24.03 -10.13 18.46
C LYS A 338 -25.10 -11.06 19.07
N LEU A 339 -26.06 -11.50 18.26
CA LEU A 339 -27.08 -12.48 18.64
C LEU A 339 -26.60 -13.92 18.50
N LEU A 340 -25.55 -14.14 17.70
CA LEU A 340 -24.85 -15.41 17.57
C LEU A 340 -23.33 -15.20 17.62
N ASP A 341 -22.62 -16.13 18.26
CA ASP A 341 -21.16 -16.13 18.24
C ASP A 341 -20.61 -16.54 16.86
N TRP A 342 -19.46 -15.98 16.48
CA TRP A 342 -18.80 -16.30 15.21
C TRP A 342 -18.36 -17.76 15.10
N ARG A 343 -18.11 -18.45 16.22
CA ARG A 343 -17.71 -19.86 16.31
C ARG A 343 -18.87 -20.84 16.39
N THR A 344 -20.11 -20.37 16.23
CA THR A 344 -21.29 -21.24 16.27
C THR A 344 -21.21 -22.37 15.23
N ALA A 345 -21.67 -23.57 15.61
CA ALA A 345 -21.76 -24.71 14.69
C ALA A 345 -22.71 -24.43 13.50
N LEU A 346 -23.61 -23.45 13.63
CA LEU A 346 -24.50 -23.02 12.56
C LEU A 346 -23.75 -22.38 11.36
N ALA A 347 -22.52 -21.92 11.56
CA ALA A 347 -21.66 -21.37 10.51
C ALA A 347 -20.85 -22.42 9.74
N LYS A 348 -20.90 -23.69 10.17
CA LYS A 348 -20.17 -24.77 9.50
C LYS A 348 -20.72 -24.98 8.09
N GLY A 349 -19.83 -24.92 7.09
CA GLY A 349 -20.20 -25.09 5.68
C GLY A 349 -20.86 -23.87 5.06
N ALA A 350 -20.73 -22.69 5.67
CA ALA A 350 -21.10 -21.44 5.03
C ALA A 350 -20.38 -21.29 3.68
N PRO A 351 -21.08 -20.96 2.59
CA PRO A 351 -20.48 -20.87 1.26
C PRO A 351 -19.49 -19.71 1.20
N THR A 352 -18.40 -19.94 0.47
CA THR A 352 -17.45 -18.89 0.10
C THR A 352 -17.56 -18.60 -1.39
N VAL A 353 -17.07 -17.42 -1.80
CA VAL A 353 -17.16 -16.94 -3.19
C VAL A 353 -15.83 -16.90 -3.92
N ASP A 354 -14.74 -17.38 -3.30
CA ASP A 354 -13.38 -17.34 -3.87
C ASP A 354 -13.31 -17.87 -5.30
N SER A 355 -13.85 -19.07 -5.51
CA SER A 355 -13.79 -19.76 -6.81
C SER A 355 -14.63 -19.07 -7.88
N TYR A 356 -15.62 -18.25 -7.50
CA TYR A 356 -16.41 -17.44 -8.42
C TYR A 356 -15.71 -16.11 -8.72
N LEU A 357 -15.12 -15.47 -7.70
CA LEU A 357 -14.33 -14.24 -7.85
C LEU A 357 -13.12 -14.45 -8.78
N GLU A 358 -12.45 -15.59 -8.68
CA GLU A 358 -11.31 -15.93 -9.55
C GLU A 358 -11.70 -16.00 -11.04
N ARG A 359 -12.98 -16.23 -11.36
CA ARG A 359 -13.49 -16.29 -12.74
C ARG A 359 -13.83 -14.92 -13.34
N TRP A 360 -13.75 -13.85 -12.55
CA TRP A 360 -14.02 -12.49 -13.03
C TRP A 360 -12.84 -11.88 -13.82
N ASN A 361 -11.69 -12.55 -13.85
CA ASN A 361 -10.45 -12.06 -14.45
C ASN A 361 -10.34 -12.30 -15.96
#